data_AF-Q9YAN6-F1
#
_entry.id   AF-Q9YAN6-F1
#
_cell.length_a   1.000
_cell.length_b   1.000
_cell.length_c   1.000
_cell.angle_alpha   90.00
_cell.angle_beta   90.00
_cell.angle_gamma   90.00
#
_symmetry.space_group_name_H-M   'P 1'
#
loop_
_entity.id
_entity.type
_entity.pdbx_description
1 polymer ?
#
loop_
_entity_poly.entity_id
_entity_poly.type
_entity_poly.pdbx_seq_one_letter_code
_entity_poly.pdbx_strand_id
1 'polypeptide(L)'
;MRRRRGIVGIEAAIVLIAFVIVAAALAFVALNMGLFTTQKSKEVMQRGLEEATSALEVDGSVIARAIDADTTTGSYNIVVDALAVPLKISPGREGIDLDPSKLTVRLLLPNGFYENVYCGYASGSAGEDFEAVLSNAPTGCEPYTTSPGPFVATDAYVYVINGDGDSVLELGEKGLLIIRLDSDTTATIDVDYLEPYDKIMIELRAVSGASLTLERVIPPTLPPLDSTSDATTGTTTYAVAPVDLG
;
A
#
# COMPACT_ATOMS: atom_id res chain seq x y z
N MET A 1 69.35 -2.44 -67.11
CA MET A 1 68.77 -1.73 -65.94
C MET A 1 68.01 -2.73 -65.08
N ARG A 2 68.51 -3.09 -63.88
CA ARG A 2 67.84 -4.03 -62.96
C ARG A 2 66.60 -3.36 -62.35
N ARG A 3 65.40 -3.88 -62.65
CA ARG A 3 64.11 -3.39 -62.13
C ARG A 3 63.94 -3.77 -60.66
N ARG A 4 64.07 -2.82 -59.73
CA ARG A 4 63.51 -2.95 -58.38
C ARG A 4 62.04 -2.52 -58.43
N ARG A 5 61.08 -3.46 -58.44
CA ARG A 5 59.63 -3.18 -58.40
C ARG A 5 58.84 -4.05 -57.41
N GLY A 6 59.48 -4.60 -56.37
CA GLY A 6 58.82 -5.50 -55.41
C GLY A 6 58.36 -4.87 -54.08
N ILE A 7 58.81 -3.66 -53.72
CA ILE A 7 58.70 -3.18 -52.32
C ILE A 7 57.36 -2.51 -51.97
N VAL A 8 56.59 -2.02 -52.96
CA VAL A 8 55.30 -1.34 -52.70
C VAL A 8 54.18 -2.33 -52.33
N GLY A 9 54.27 -3.59 -52.79
CA GLY A 9 53.25 -4.60 -52.51
C GLY A 9 53.16 -4.98 -51.03
N ILE A 10 54.31 -5.16 -50.37
CA ILE A 10 54.34 -5.48 -48.94
C ILE A 10 53.91 -4.30 -48.06
N GLU A 11 54.24 -3.06 -48.45
CA GLU A 11 53.79 -1.85 -47.75
C GLU A 11 52.25 -1.71 -47.80
N ALA A 12 51.65 -1.87 -48.99
CA ALA A 12 50.20 -1.86 -49.16
C ALA A 12 49.51 -3.01 -48.39
N ALA A 13 50.11 -4.20 -48.35
CA ALA A 13 49.57 -5.34 -47.60
C ALA A 13 49.58 -5.09 -46.08
N ILE A 14 50.61 -4.45 -45.53
CA ILE A 14 50.67 -4.08 -44.11
C ILE A 14 49.60 -3.03 -43.78
N VAL A 15 49.43 -2.01 -44.62
CA VAL A 15 48.36 -1.01 -44.46
C VAL A 15 46.98 -1.68 -44.51
N LEU A 16 46.78 -2.65 -45.41
CA LEU A 16 45.54 -3.42 -45.48
C LEU A 16 45.27 -4.22 -44.20
N ILE A 17 46.27 -4.93 -43.66
CA ILE A 17 46.13 -5.66 -42.39
C ILE A 17 45.79 -4.71 -41.24
N ALA A 18 46.50 -3.57 -41.14
CA ALA A 18 46.24 -2.58 -40.11
C ALA A 18 44.83 -1.99 -40.21
N PHE A 19 44.36 -1.66 -41.42
CA PHE A 19 43.01 -1.16 -41.66
C PHE A 19 41.94 -2.16 -41.24
N VAL A 20 42.11 -3.45 -41.59
CA VAL A 20 41.19 -4.52 -41.19
C VAL A 20 41.16 -4.71 -39.68
N ILE A 21 42.32 -4.66 -39.00
CA ILE A 21 42.39 -4.76 -37.53
C ILE A 21 41.67 -3.59 -36.85
N VAL A 22 41.90 -2.35 -37.30
CA VAL A 22 41.21 -1.16 -36.76
C VAL A 22 39.71 -1.25 -36.99
N ALA A 23 39.27 -1.67 -38.18
CA ALA A 23 37.85 -1.89 -38.47
C ALA A 23 37.23 -3.00 -37.60
N ALA A 24 37.95 -4.10 -37.36
CA ALA A 24 37.49 -5.18 -36.48
C ALA A 24 37.39 -4.75 -35.01
N ALA A 25 38.36 -3.98 -34.51
CA ALA A 25 38.31 -3.41 -33.17
C ALA A 25 37.14 -2.42 -33.01
N LEU A 26 36.90 -1.56 -34.00
CA LEU A 26 35.75 -0.66 -34.02
C LEU A 26 34.42 -1.43 -34.04
N ALA A 27 34.33 -2.50 -34.83
CA ALA A 27 33.14 -3.35 -34.90
C ALA A 27 32.85 -4.05 -33.55
N PHE A 28 33.88 -4.57 -32.87
CA PHE A 28 33.72 -5.17 -31.55
C PHE A 28 33.18 -4.17 -30.52
N VAL A 29 33.72 -2.94 -30.51
CA VAL A 29 33.22 -1.86 -29.64
C VAL A 29 31.78 -1.51 -29.98
N ALA A 30 31.45 -1.32 -31.26
CA ALA A 30 30.11 -0.99 -31.70
C ALA A 30 29.08 -2.07 -31.34
N LEU A 31 29.44 -3.36 -31.48
CA LEU A 31 28.57 -4.48 -31.10
C LEU A 31 28.35 -4.55 -29.59
N ASN A 32 29.41 -4.41 -28.79
CA ASN A 32 29.28 -4.43 -27.32
C ASN A 32 28.45 -3.25 -26.82
N MET A 33 28.68 -2.04 -27.37
CA MET A 33 27.87 -0.86 -27.05
C MET A 33 26.42 -1.05 -27.51
N GLY A 34 26.20 -1.69 -28.66
CA GLY A 34 24.85 -2.05 -29.13
C GLY A 34 24.13 -2.99 -28.17
N LEU A 35 24.77 -4.08 -27.74
CA LEU A 35 24.21 -5.04 -26.78
C LEU A 35 23.99 -4.41 -25.39
N PHE A 36 24.92 -3.58 -24.93
CA PHE A 36 24.76 -2.85 -23.66
C PHE A 36 23.59 -1.88 -23.72
N THR A 37 23.44 -1.15 -24.83
CA THR A 37 22.33 -0.21 -25.04
C THR A 37 20.98 -0.93 -25.09
N THR A 38 20.90 -2.12 -25.72
CA THR A 38 19.65 -2.91 -25.73
C THR A 38 19.33 -3.48 -24.36
N GLN A 39 20.32 -3.95 -23.59
CA GLN A 39 20.13 -4.37 -22.21
C GLN A 39 19.64 -3.23 -21.32
N LYS A 40 20.26 -2.05 -21.43
CA LYS A 40 19.84 -0.86 -20.68
C LYS A 40 18.44 -0.41 -21.08
N SER A 41 18.10 -0.50 -22.35
CA SER A 41 16.74 -0.20 -22.84
C SER A 41 15.72 -1.17 -22.25
N LYS A 42 16.02 -2.48 -22.18
CA LYS A 42 15.16 -3.48 -21.55
C LYS A 42 14.93 -3.18 -20.07
N GLU A 43 15.97 -2.81 -19.34
CA GLU A 43 15.88 -2.44 -17.93
C GLU A 43 15.02 -1.18 -17.72
N VAL A 44 15.21 -0.14 -18.53
CA VAL A 44 14.39 1.09 -18.45
C VAL A 44 12.92 0.81 -18.80
N MET A 45 12.67 -0.04 -19.80
CA MET A 45 11.31 -0.47 -20.13
C MET A 45 10.66 -1.26 -18.99
N GLN A 46 11.41 -2.14 -18.34
CA GLN A 46 10.93 -2.92 -17.20
C GLN A 46 10.60 -2.01 -16.01
N ARG A 47 11.50 -1.10 -15.63
CA ARG A 47 11.24 -0.12 -14.57
C ARG A 47 10.12 0.85 -14.91
N GLY A 48 10.04 1.30 -16.16
CA GLY A 48 8.94 2.14 -16.61
C GLY A 48 7.59 1.41 -16.55
N LEU A 49 7.57 0.12 -16.83
CA LEU A 49 6.39 -0.72 -16.62
C LEU A 49 6.10 -0.90 -15.13
N GLU A 50 7.12 -1.08 -14.29
CA GLU A 50 7.01 -1.13 -12.82
C GLU A 50 6.35 0.13 -12.24
N GLU A 51 6.82 1.31 -12.62
CA GLU A 51 6.27 2.58 -12.15
C GLU A 51 4.88 2.91 -12.74
N ALA A 52 4.58 2.45 -13.95
CA ALA A 52 3.31 2.78 -14.61
C ALA A 52 2.11 1.99 -14.11
N THR A 53 2.31 0.78 -13.57
CA THR A 53 1.19 0.01 -13.01
C THR A 53 1.13 0.20 -11.50
N SER A 54 -0.07 0.13 -10.93
CA SER A 54 -0.20 -0.02 -9.48
C SER A 54 0.49 -1.31 -9.04
N ALA A 55 1.27 -1.24 -7.96
CA ALA A 55 1.83 -2.43 -7.33
C ALA A 55 0.79 -3.10 -6.42
N LEU A 56 -0.20 -2.33 -5.94
CA LEU A 56 -1.27 -2.77 -5.05
C LEU A 56 -2.62 -2.79 -5.77
N GLU A 57 -3.42 -3.80 -5.47
CA GLU A 57 -4.79 -3.93 -5.93
C GLU A 57 -5.71 -4.16 -4.72
N VAL A 58 -6.91 -3.60 -4.76
CA VAL A 58 -7.95 -3.92 -3.77
C VAL A 58 -8.49 -5.32 -4.06
N ASP A 59 -8.44 -6.21 -3.08
CA ASP A 59 -8.86 -7.61 -3.21
C ASP A 59 -10.20 -7.89 -2.53
N GLY A 60 -11.27 -7.34 -3.10
CA GLY A 60 -12.64 -7.54 -2.64
C GLY A 60 -13.28 -6.28 -2.09
N SER A 61 -14.25 -6.47 -1.20
CA SER A 61 -15.06 -5.41 -0.60
C SER A 61 -14.31 -4.67 0.50
N VAL A 62 -14.52 -3.35 0.57
CA VAL A 62 -14.03 -2.54 1.69
C VAL A 62 -14.99 -2.68 2.85
N ILE A 63 -14.48 -3.07 4.01
CA ILE A 63 -15.29 -3.30 5.20
C ILE A 63 -15.08 -2.13 6.15
N ALA A 64 -16.15 -1.59 6.71
CA ALA A 64 -16.13 -0.55 7.72
C ALA A 64 -16.64 -1.05 9.06
N ARG A 65 -16.16 -0.45 10.14
CA ARG A 65 -16.65 -0.65 11.49
C ARG A 65 -17.72 0.38 11.80
N ALA A 66 -18.92 -0.04 12.21
CA ALA A 66 -19.93 0.85 12.76
C ALA A 66 -19.96 0.76 14.30
N ILE A 67 -19.93 1.91 14.98
CA ILE A 67 -20.01 2.06 16.44
C ILE A 67 -21.09 3.07 16.84
N ASP A 68 -21.47 3.09 18.12
CA ASP A 68 -22.28 4.18 18.69
C ASP A 68 -21.35 5.28 19.19
N ALA A 69 -21.42 6.46 18.57
CA ALA A 69 -20.71 7.64 19.04
C ALA A 69 -21.40 8.31 20.25
N ASP A 70 -22.69 8.06 20.48
CA ASP A 70 -23.40 8.59 21.63
C ASP A 70 -23.32 7.60 22.79
N THR A 71 -22.67 8.03 23.88
CA THR A 71 -22.57 7.21 25.11
C THR A 71 -23.75 7.45 26.07
N THR A 72 -24.69 8.34 25.70
CA THR A 72 -25.86 8.67 26.52
C THR A 72 -26.92 7.58 26.41
N THR A 73 -27.36 7.06 27.55
CA THR A 73 -28.41 6.03 27.59
C THR A 73 -29.69 6.46 26.85
N GLY A 74 -30.05 5.72 25.80
CA GLY A 74 -31.30 5.88 25.05
C GLY A 74 -31.23 6.82 23.84
N SER A 75 -30.05 7.37 23.54
CA SER A 75 -29.73 8.06 22.29
C SER A 75 -28.73 7.21 21.51
N TYR A 76 -28.83 7.19 20.18
CA TYR A 76 -27.98 6.39 19.31
C TYR A 76 -27.47 7.25 18.17
N ASN A 77 -26.15 7.32 18.00
CA ASN A 77 -25.53 7.91 16.83
C ASN A 77 -24.58 6.90 16.19
N ILE A 78 -25.06 6.17 15.19
CA ILE A 78 -24.25 5.16 14.52
C ILE A 78 -23.33 5.84 13.51
N VAL A 79 -22.03 5.67 13.69
CA VAL A 79 -20.98 6.26 12.85
C VAL A 79 -19.95 5.20 12.48
N VAL A 80 -19.16 5.48 11.44
CA VAL A 80 -18.04 4.64 11.02
C VAL A 80 -16.72 5.20 11.56
N ASP A 81 -15.99 4.41 12.34
CA ASP A 81 -14.74 4.82 12.96
C ASP A 81 -13.51 3.99 12.52
N ALA A 82 -13.73 2.91 11.76
CA ALA A 82 -12.64 2.13 11.19
C ALA A 82 -12.99 1.63 9.79
N LEU A 83 -11.98 1.44 8.96
CA LEU A 83 -12.08 0.82 7.64
C LEU A 83 -10.99 -0.24 7.48
N ALA A 84 -11.32 -1.25 6.69
CA ALA A 84 -10.48 -2.37 6.35
C ALA A 84 -10.54 -2.56 4.84
N VAL A 85 -9.47 -2.16 4.16
CA VAL A 85 -9.35 -2.31 2.71
C VAL A 85 -8.49 -3.54 2.43
N PRO A 86 -9.06 -4.64 1.91
CA PRO A 86 -8.25 -5.79 1.55
C PRO A 86 -7.36 -5.43 0.37
N LEU A 87 -6.07 -5.72 0.49
CA LEU A 87 -5.03 -5.44 -0.49
C LEU A 87 -4.31 -6.73 -0.87
N LYS A 88 -3.92 -6.80 -2.14
CA LYS A 88 -2.97 -7.78 -2.65
C LYS A 88 -1.97 -7.09 -3.56
N ILE A 89 -0.82 -7.73 -3.77
CA ILE A 89 0.07 -7.28 -4.84
C ILE A 89 -0.48 -7.68 -6.21
N SER A 90 -0.32 -6.81 -7.19
CA SER A 90 -0.67 -7.15 -8.58
C SER A 90 0.22 -8.30 -9.08
N PRO A 91 -0.35 -9.30 -9.79
CA PRO A 91 0.43 -10.44 -10.27
C PRO A 91 1.65 -10.02 -11.12
N GLY A 92 2.80 -10.66 -10.88
CA GLY A 92 4.04 -10.39 -11.62
C GLY A 92 4.84 -9.17 -11.12
N ARG A 93 4.44 -8.56 -10.00
CA ARG A 93 5.22 -7.57 -9.26
C ARG A 93 6.10 -8.23 -8.21
N GLU A 94 7.17 -7.53 -7.84
CA GLU A 94 7.96 -7.87 -6.64
C GLU A 94 7.16 -7.50 -5.38
N GLY A 95 7.58 -8.06 -4.25
CA GLY A 95 6.99 -7.73 -2.95
C GLY A 95 7.11 -6.25 -2.61
N ILE A 96 6.17 -5.75 -1.82
CA ILE A 96 6.08 -4.32 -1.48
C ILE A 96 6.50 -4.12 -0.03
N ASP A 97 7.48 -3.26 0.17
CA ASP A 97 7.93 -2.93 1.51
C ASP A 97 6.91 -2.03 2.23
N LEU A 98 6.43 -2.54 3.36
CA LEU A 98 5.46 -1.93 4.27
C LEU A 98 6.13 -1.14 5.40
N ASP A 99 7.43 -0.92 5.36
CA ASP A 99 8.11 -0.05 6.33
C ASP A 99 7.46 1.36 6.34
N PRO A 100 7.21 1.97 7.52
CA PRO A 100 6.66 3.32 7.64
C PRO A 100 7.39 4.41 6.85
N SER A 101 8.68 4.20 6.52
CA SER A 101 9.49 5.13 5.72
C SER A 101 9.29 4.98 4.20
N LYS A 102 8.61 3.92 3.75
CA LYS A 102 8.47 3.54 2.34
C LYS A 102 7.03 3.46 1.85
N LEU A 103 6.07 3.43 2.77
CA LEU A 103 4.64 3.48 2.48
C LEU A 103 4.03 4.72 3.11
N THR A 104 3.11 5.37 2.41
CA THR A 104 2.33 6.48 2.95
C THR A 104 0.86 6.28 2.64
N VAL A 105 0.02 6.62 3.62
CA VAL A 105 -1.44 6.59 3.50
C VAL A 105 -1.94 7.99 3.72
N ARG A 106 -2.57 8.58 2.71
CA ARG A 106 -3.17 9.91 2.77
C ARG A 106 -4.68 9.76 2.84
N LEU A 107 -5.32 10.53 3.70
CA LEU A 107 -6.77 10.50 3.87
C LEU A 107 -7.34 11.88 3.57
N LEU A 108 -8.42 11.91 2.79
CA LEU A 108 -9.30 13.05 2.69
C LEU A 108 -10.65 12.65 3.29
N LEU A 109 -10.94 13.24 4.44
CA LEU A 109 -12.19 13.09 5.17
C LEU A 109 -13.03 14.36 4.98
N PRO A 110 -14.33 14.34 5.31
CA PRO A 110 -15.19 15.53 5.22
C PRO A 110 -14.73 16.68 6.13
N ASN A 111 -14.13 16.34 7.26
CA ASN A 111 -13.73 17.24 8.33
C ASN A 111 -12.22 17.57 8.33
N GLY A 112 -11.40 16.83 7.59
CA GLY A 112 -9.94 16.92 7.67
C GLY A 112 -9.20 16.30 6.49
N PHE A 113 -7.95 16.73 6.31
CA PHE A 113 -7.03 16.16 5.34
C PHE A 113 -5.73 15.75 6.04
N TYR A 114 -5.35 14.49 5.85
CA TYR A 114 -4.15 13.91 6.42
C TYR A 114 -3.16 13.53 5.33
N GLU A 115 -1.95 14.09 5.42
CA GLU A 115 -0.89 13.84 4.44
C GLU A 115 -0.24 12.48 4.56
N ASN A 116 -0.09 11.98 5.80
CA ASN A 116 0.40 10.63 6.08
C ASN A 116 -0.12 10.17 7.45
N VAL A 117 -0.94 9.14 7.47
CA VAL A 117 -1.45 8.49 8.69
C VAL A 117 -0.83 7.11 8.91
N TYR A 118 0.06 6.68 8.01
CA TYR A 118 0.60 5.34 8.06
C TYR A 118 1.60 5.19 9.21
N CYS A 119 1.33 4.26 10.11
CA CYS A 119 2.12 4.01 11.31
C CYS A 119 2.88 2.68 11.31
N GLY A 120 2.59 1.79 10.36
CA GLY A 120 3.39 0.57 10.12
C GLY A 120 2.57 -0.64 9.74
N TYR A 121 3.12 -1.82 10.04
CA TYR A 121 2.51 -3.10 9.69
C TYR A 121 2.43 -4.01 10.92
N ALA A 122 1.46 -4.91 10.90
CA ALA A 122 1.33 -5.99 11.86
C ALA A 122 1.06 -7.28 11.10
N SER A 123 1.53 -8.41 11.61
CA SER A 123 1.23 -9.72 11.05
C SER A 123 0.23 -10.44 11.93
N GLY A 124 -0.64 -11.24 11.32
CA GLY A 124 -1.37 -12.24 12.10
C GLY A 124 -2.02 -13.33 11.26
N SER A 125 -2.92 -14.06 11.91
CA SER A 125 -3.47 -15.30 11.36
C SER A 125 -4.75 -15.06 10.59
N ALA A 126 -5.12 -16.01 9.73
CA ALA A 126 -6.44 -16.04 9.12
C ALA A 126 -7.51 -16.41 10.16
N GLY A 127 -8.68 -15.80 10.06
CA GLY A 127 -9.82 -16.09 10.94
C GLY A 127 -9.84 -15.35 12.27
N GLU A 128 -8.98 -14.34 12.45
CA GLU A 128 -9.07 -13.40 13.57
C GLU A 128 -10.33 -12.52 13.44
N ASP A 129 -10.95 -12.21 14.56
CA ASP A 129 -12.06 -11.27 14.61
C ASP A 129 -11.60 -9.86 14.23
N PHE A 130 -12.52 -9.06 13.67
CA PHE A 130 -12.17 -7.71 13.23
C PHE A 130 -11.66 -6.81 14.39
N GLU A 131 -12.20 -6.95 15.59
CA GLU A 131 -11.70 -6.26 16.79
C GLU A 131 -10.30 -6.72 17.22
N ALA A 132 -9.97 -8.01 17.03
CA ALA A 132 -8.63 -8.52 17.30
C ALA A 132 -7.62 -7.91 16.31
N VAL A 133 -8.03 -7.76 15.04
CA VAL A 133 -7.21 -7.08 14.05
C VAL A 133 -7.00 -5.61 14.42
N LEU A 134 -8.07 -4.88 14.80
CA LEU A 134 -8.03 -3.46 15.19
C LEU A 134 -7.21 -3.17 16.46
N SER A 135 -7.14 -4.14 17.38
CA SER A 135 -6.32 -4.05 18.59
C SER A 135 -4.86 -4.51 18.41
N ASN A 136 -4.53 -5.18 17.32
CA ASN A 136 -3.15 -5.61 16.99
C ASN A 136 -2.35 -4.54 16.23
N ALA A 137 -2.58 -3.26 16.53
CA ALA A 137 -1.82 -2.18 15.90
C ALA A 137 -0.33 -2.21 16.33
N PRO A 138 0.62 -1.94 15.43
CA PRO A 138 2.04 -1.90 15.77
C PRO A 138 2.39 -0.69 16.65
N THR A 139 3.57 -0.73 17.28
CA THR A 139 4.06 0.31 18.23
C THR A 139 4.10 1.74 17.67
N GLY A 140 4.06 1.92 16.35
CA GLY A 140 4.03 3.25 15.72
C GLY A 140 2.66 3.92 15.75
N CYS A 141 1.59 3.20 16.07
CA CYS A 141 0.22 3.68 16.08
C CYS A 141 -0.25 4.02 17.49
N GLU A 142 -1.31 4.82 17.63
CA GLU A 142 -1.88 5.09 18.96
C GLU A 142 -2.52 3.82 19.55
N PRO A 143 -2.32 3.55 20.85
CA PRO A 143 -2.80 2.32 21.47
C PRO A 143 -4.32 2.32 21.59
N TYR A 144 -4.94 1.20 21.20
CA TYR A 144 -6.37 0.98 21.35
C TYR A 144 -6.65 0.13 22.60
N THR A 145 -6.96 0.79 23.73
CA THR A 145 -7.03 0.14 25.05
C THR A 145 -8.45 -0.20 25.53
N THR A 146 -9.46 0.36 24.87
CA THR A 146 -10.88 0.16 25.20
C THR A 146 -11.55 -0.46 23.98
N SER A 147 -11.92 -1.74 24.02
CA SER A 147 -12.65 -2.41 22.92
C SER A 147 -14.03 -2.90 23.40
N PRO A 148 -15.13 -2.62 22.67
CA PRO A 148 -15.24 -1.65 21.58
C PRO A 148 -15.32 -0.24 22.18
N GLY A 149 -14.28 0.56 22.01
CA GLY A 149 -14.22 1.94 22.49
C GLY A 149 -13.82 2.88 21.36
N PRO A 150 -13.81 4.19 21.60
CA PRO A 150 -13.37 5.13 20.58
C PRO A 150 -11.87 4.96 20.31
N PHE A 151 -11.45 5.25 19.08
CA PHE A 151 -10.05 5.54 18.82
C PHE A 151 -9.80 7.01 19.18
N VAL A 152 -8.63 7.30 19.73
CA VAL A 152 -8.24 8.67 20.16
C VAL A 152 -7.41 9.40 19.11
N ALA A 153 -7.18 8.76 17.95
CA ALA A 153 -6.41 9.31 16.85
C ALA A 153 -6.75 8.62 15.55
N THR A 154 -6.55 9.38 14.46
CA THR A 154 -6.63 8.86 13.09
C THR A 154 -5.28 8.34 12.64
N ASP A 155 -5.18 7.03 12.44
CA ASP A 155 -3.98 6.37 11.96
C ASP A 155 -4.30 5.17 11.06
N ALA A 156 -3.29 4.63 10.36
CA ALA A 156 -3.46 3.49 9.49
C ALA A 156 -2.27 2.53 9.55
N TYR A 157 -2.54 1.24 9.49
CA TYR A 157 -1.51 0.21 9.39
C TYR A 157 -1.96 -0.92 8.47
N VAL A 158 -1.00 -1.66 7.91
CA VAL A 158 -1.30 -2.86 7.11
C VAL A 158 -1.20 -4.08 8.00
N TYR A 159 -2.31 -4.81 8.11
CA TYR A 159 -2.35 -6.11 8.77
C TYR A 159 -2.14 -7.22 7.72
N VAL A 160 -0.97 -7.86 7.74
CA VAL A 160 -0.61 -8.94 6.83
C VAL A 160 -1.17 -10.27 7.34
N ILE A 161 -1.95 -10.93 6.50
CA ILE A 161 -2.56 -12.24 6.75
C ILE A 161 -1.78 -13.29 5.98
N ASN A 162 -1.49 -14.41 6.64
CA ASN A 162 -0.79 -15.56 6.05
C ASN A 162 0.61 -15.18 5.54
N GLY A 163 1.25 -14.20 6.19
CA GLY A 163 2.63 -13.82 5.90
C GLY A 163 3.63 -14.53 6.80
N ASP A 164 4.91 -14.35 6.50
CA ASP A 164 6.03 -14.90 7.26
C ASP A 164 6.48 -14.01 8.45
N GLY A 165 5.85 -12.83 8.60
CA GLY A 165 6.09 -11.89 9.68
C GLY A 165 7.14 -10.82 9.39
N ASP A 166 7.59 -10.72 8.13
CA ASP A 166 8.47 -9.64 7.70
C ASP A 166 7.69 -8.36 7.30
N SER A 167 8.41 -7.35 6.80
CA SER A 167 7.85 -6.06 6.41
C SER A 167 7.47 -6.01 4.93
N VAL A 168 7.39 -7.12 4.21
CA VAL A 168 7.19 -7.14 2.77
C VAL A 168 5.89 -7.86 2.43
N LEU A 169 4.98 -7.20 1.72
CA LEU A 169 3.79 -7.86 1.19
C LEU A 169 4.14 -8.62 -0.09
N GLU A 170 4.09 -9.95 -0.04
CA GLU A 170 4.49 -10.82 -1.15
C GLU A 170 3.33 -11.46 -1.92
N LEU A 171 3.66 -12.15 -3.03
CA LEU A 171 2.68 -12.86 -3.85
C LEU A 171 2.12 -14.07 -3.08
N GLY A 172 0.83 -14.03 -2.79
CA GLY A 172 0.14 -15.09 -2.05
C GLY A 172 -0.19 -14.70 -0.60
N GLU A 173 0.38 -13.60 -0.13
CA GLU A 173 -0.04 -12.94 1.09
C GLU A 173 -1.20 -11.98 0.81
N LYS A 174 -1.94 -11.65 1.86
CA LYS A 174 -3.00 -10.63 1.80
C LYS A 174 -2.71 -9.56 2.83
N GLY A 175 -2.75 -8.30 2.41
CA GLY A 175 -2.72 -7.17 3.32
C GLY A 175 -4.15 -6.74 3.62
N LEU A 176 -4.42 -6.27 4.82
CA LEU A 176 -5.61 -5.53 5.15
C LEU A 176 -5.17 -4.15 5.61
N LEU A 177 -5.40 -3.13 4.79
CA LEU A 177 -5.14 -1.76 5.20
C LEU A 177 -6.24 -1.37 6.20
N ILE A 178 -5.84 -1.29 7.45
CA ILE A 178 -6.66 -0.83 8.55
C ILE A 178 -6.49 0.68 8.66
N ILE A 179 -7.60 1.39 8.62
CA ILE A 179 -7.69 2.83 8.91
C ILE A 179 -8.55 2.96 10.15
N ARG A 180 -8.04 3.66 11.14
CA ARG A 180 -8.73 4.00 12.39
C ARG A 180 -8.94 5.51 12.37
N LEU A 181 -10.12 5.95 12.74
CA LEU A 181 -10.54 7.35 12.74
C LEU A 181 -10.78 7.79 14.17
N ASP A 182 -10.30 8.96 14.55
CA ASP A 182 -10.58 9.55 15.87
C ASP A 182 -12.10 9.62 16.09
N SER A 183 -12.56 8.90 17.10
CA SER A 183 -13.95 8.83 17.51
C SER A 183 -14.14 9.20 18.98
N ASP A 184 -13.10 9.73 19.65
CA ASP A 184 -13.16 10.14 21.05
C ASP A 184 -13.84 11.50 21.21
N THR A 185 -15.16 11.44 21.39
CA THR A 185 -16.00 12.62 21.66
C THR A 185 -15.74 13.27 23.03
N THR A 186 -14.91 12.67 23.90
CA THR A 186 -14.64 13.18 25.25
C THR A 186 -13.42 14.09 25.34
N ALA A 187 -12.41 13.87 24.48
CA ALA A 187 -11.14 14.59 24.52
C ALA A 187 -10.99 15.67 23.45
N THR A 188 -11.61 15.50 22.27
CA THR A 188 -11.40 16.35 21.09
C THR A 188 -12.68 17.09 20.69
N ILE A 189 -12.55 18.33 20.19
CA ILE A 189 -13.68 19.08 19.59
C ILE A 189 -13.98 18.58 18.18
N ASP A 190 -12.95 18.10 17.47
CA ASP A 190 -13.02 17.62 16.09
C ASP A 190 -12.77 16.11 16.06
N VAL A 191 -13.81 15.35 15.77
CA VAL A 191 -13.80 13.89 15.59
C VAL A 191 -13.80 13.56 14.10
N ASP A 192 -13.09 12.50 13.72
CA ASP A 192 -12.86 12.05 12.34
C ASP A 192 -13.76 10.90 11.89
N TYR A 193 -14.66 10.41 12.76
CA TYR A 193 -15.64 9.42 12.35
C TYR A 193 -16.47 9.90 11.15
N LEU A 194 -16.98 8.94 10.38
CA LEU A 194 -17.80 9.21 9.21
C LEU A 194 -19.27 8.93 9.50
N GLU A 195 -20.11 9.88 9.14
CA GLU A 195 -21.55 9.78 9.22
C GLU A 195 -22.14 9.17 7.93
N PRO A 196 -23.41 8.72 7.93
CA PRO A 196 -24.08 8.34 6.70
C PRO A 196 -23.97 9.43 5.63
N TYR A 197 -23.72 9.02 4.38
CA TYR A 197 -23.44 9.88 3.21
C TYR A 197 -22.06 10.53 3.15
N ASP A 198 -21.24 10.41 4.18
CA ASP A 198 -19.89 10.93 4.13
C ASP A 198 -19.03 10.17 3.13
N LYS A 199 -18.02 10.89 2.63
CA LYS A 199 -17.08 10.36 1.66
C LYS A 199 -15.70 10.32 2.27
N ILE A 200 -15.00 9.23 1.98
CA ILE A 200 -13.59 9.08 2.29
C ILE A 200 -12.83 8.82 1.01
N MET A 201 -11.74 9.55 0.82
CA MET A 201 -10.73 9.22 -0.19
C MET A 201 -9.45 8.77 0.49
N ILE A 202 -8.97 7.60 0.09
CA ILE A 202 -7.75 6.97 0.59
C ILE A 202 -6.77 6.95 -0.57
N GLU A 203 -5.60 7.55 -0.38
CA GLU A 203 -4.49 7.45 -1.32
C GLU A 203 -3.34 6.69 -0.67
N LEU A 204 -2.99 5.54 -1.23
CA LEU A 204 -1.90 4.69 -0.78
C LEU A 204 -0.75 4.79 -1.78
N ARG A 205 0.43 5.18 -1.29
CA ARG A 205 1.64 5.29 -2.10
C ARG A 205 2.76 4.44 -1.51
N ALA A 206 3.27 3.52 -2.32
CA ALA A 206 4.51 2.81 -2.04
C ALA A 206 5.69 3.47 -2.75
N VAL A 207 6.91 3.10 -2.36
CA VAL A 207 8.16 3.50 -3.05
C VAL A 207 8.29 3.00 -4.48
N SER A 208 7.53 1.97 -4.86
CA SER A 208 7.56 1.37 -6.19
C SER A 208 6.14 1.16 -6.70
N GLY A 209 5.91 1.56 -7.96
CA GLY A 209 4.63 1.45 -8.63
C GLY A 209 3.72 2.66 -8.46
N ALA A 210 2.62 2.65 -9.21
CA ALA A 210 1.64 3.72 -9.16
C ALA A 210 0.87 3.74 -7.83
N SER A 211 0.41 4.93 -7.44
CA SER A 211 -0.46 5.11 -6.27
C SER A 211 -1.80 4.41 -6.45
N LEU A 212 -2.30 3.78 -5.39
CA LEU A 212 -3.67 3.29 -5.32
C LEU A 212 -4.55 4.38 -4.71
N THR A 213 -5.60 4.80 -5.42
CA THR A 213 -6.59 5.76 -4.91
C THR A 213 -7.94 5.08 -4.84
N LEU A 214 -8.58 5.20 -3.68
CA LEU A 214 -9.87 4.61 -3.38
C LEU A 214 -10.81 5.71 -2.89
N GLU A 215 -12.00 5.82 -3.49
CA GLU A 215 -13.08 6.66 -2.98
C GLU A 215 -14.22 5.75 -2.53
N ARG A 216 -14.72 5.98 -1.31
CA ARG A 216 -15.86 5.26 -0.74
C ARG A 216 -16.85 6.25 -0.13
N VAL A 217 -18.12 5.87 -0.17
CA VAL A 217 -19.23 6.64 0.40
C VAL A 217 -19.89 5.76 1.45
N ILE A 218 -20.11 6.30 2.64
CA ILE A 218 -20.82 5.60 3.71
C ILE A 218 -22.30 5.48 3.32
N PRO A 219 -22.89 4.27 3.40
CA PRO A 219 -24.28 4.07 3.03
C PRO A 219 -25.22 4.87 3.96
N PRO A 220 -26.44 5.19 3.49
CA PRO A 220 -27.42 5.96 4.26
C PRO A 220 -27.93 5.23 5.50
N THR A 221 -27.82 3.91 5.51
CA THR A 221 -28.30 3.04 6.60
C THR A 221 -27.14 2.20 7.07
N LEU A 222 -26.75 2.42 8.32
CA LEU A 222 -25.78 1.59 9.02
C LEU A 222 -26.52 0.47 9.77
N PRO A 223 -25.91 -0.72 9.90
CA PRO A 223 -26.50 -1.83 10.63
C PRO A 223 -26.78 -1.45 12.08
N PRO A 224 -27.86 -1.99 12.67
CA PRO A 224 -28.12 -1.81 14.10
C PRO A 224 -27.06 -2.55 14.93
N LEU A 225 -26.66 -1.97 16.06
CA LEU A 225 -25.73 -2.58 17.00
C LEU A 225 -26.44 -3.61 17.88
N ASP A 226 -25.81 -4.75 18.17
CA ASP A 226 -26.35 -5.74 19.11
C ASP A 226 -26.00 -5.31 20.55
N SER A 227 -26.99 -4.90 21.35
CA SER A 227 -26.75 -4.54 22.74
C SER A 227 -26.79 -5.79 23.62
N THR A 228 -25.63 -6.24 24.10
CA THR A 228 -25.59 -7.20 25.21
C THR A 228 -25.55 -6.40 26.52
N SER A 229 -26.59 -6.52 27.34
CA SER A 229 -26.56 -6.01 28.71
C SER A 229 -25.92 -7.07 29.61
N ASP A 230 -24.74 -6.80 30.18
CA ASP A 230 -24.27 -7.62 31.29
C ASP A 230 -25.11 -7.27 32.53
N ALA A 231 -25.96 -8.20 32.95
CA ALA A 231 -26.81 -8.07 34.13
C ALA A 231 -26.02 -7.94 35.45
N THR A 232 -24.72 -8.25 35.44
CA THR A 232 -23.85 -8.23 36.63
C THR A 232 -23.25 -6.85 36.88
N THR A 233 -22.90 -6.11 35.82
CA THR A 233 -22.33 -4.75 35.91
C THR A 233 -23.34 -3.64 35.55
N GLY A 234 -24.50 -3.98 34.98
CA GLY A 234 -25.48 -2.98 34.53
C GLY A 234 -25.03 -2.19 33.30
N THR A 235 -23.97 -2.63 32.64
CA THR A 235 -23.40 -2.01 31.45
C THR A 235 -24.04 -2.62 30.22
N THR A 236 -24.65 -1.78 29.36
CA THR A 236 -25.01 -2.16 28.00
C THR A 236 -23.78 -2.00 27.12
N THR A 237 -23.19 -3.10 26.66
CA THR A 237 -22.15 -3.08 25.63
C THR A 237 -22.80 -3.21 24.26
N TYR A 238 -22.58 -2.23 23.40
CA TYR A 238 -23.00 -2.27 22.01
C TYR A 238 -21.98 -3.06 21.19
N ALA A 239 -22.43 -4.09 20.48
CA ALA A 239 -21.61 -4.85 19.57
C ALA A 239 -21.54 -4.15 18.22
N VAL A 240 -20.32 -4.09 17.73
CA VAL A 240 -19.90 -3.55 16.45
C VAL A 240 -20.45 -4.38 15.29
N ALA A 241 -20.86 -3.74 14.20
CA ALA A 241 -21.27 -4.42 12.98
C ALA A 241 -20.40 -4.02 11.78
N PRO A 242 -19.90 -4.99 10.98
CA PRO A 242 -19.18 -4.70 9.75
C PRO A 242 -20.14 -4.17 8.67
N VAL A 243 -19.69 -3.16 7.92
CA VAL A 243 -20.42 -2.53 6.81
C VAL A 243 -19.63 -2.74 5.53
N ASP A 244 -20.25 -3.33 4.52
CA ASP A 244 -19.64 -3.41 3.18
C ASP A 244 -19.84 -2.07 2.45
N LEU A 245 -18.75 -1.47 1.98
CA LEU A 245 -18.73 -0.23 1.22
C LEU A 245 -18.57 -0.46 -0.30
N GLY A 246 -18.58 -1.72 -0.76
CA GLY A 246 -18.34 -2.13 -2.15
C GLY A 246 -16.89 -1.93 -2.60
#